data_AF-A0A6A4ZGS1-F1
#
_entry.id   AF-A0A6A4ZGS1-F1
#
_cell.length_a   1.000
_cell.length_b   1.000
_cell.length_c   1.000
_cell.angle_alpha   90.00
_cell.angle_beta   90.00
_cell.angle_gamma   90.00
#
_symmetry.space_group_name_H-M   'P 1'
#
loop_
_entity.id
_entity.type
_entity.pdbx_description
1 polymer ?
#
loop_
_entity_poly.entity_id
_entity_poly.type
_entity_poly.pdbx_seq_one_letter_code
_entity_poly.pdbx_strand_id
1 'polypeptide(L)'
;MAVTSEAPTKSLGILVAPNLSPMARFNYVFERFVSRLSLWLYKARTYAGKVAILHSICLPVLWYQLSFVPADKTLAKLIDRVMLQFMHSEEINPSSTTTGLRFVKKAIVFADKDDCGLDLHNSLDLWQQHNRSLMIRCVQALTKPQSKSKMAAWISPGYALLERAFHPWGSAQDVLFAGGNSTFMRQLMRNPN
;
A
#
# COMPACT_ATOMS: atom_id res chain seq x y z
N MET A 1 -17.92 8.92 -19.71
CA MET A 1 -18.37 9.76 -18.58
C MET A 1 -17.16 10.50 -18.05
N ALA A 2 -16.99 11.77 -18.42
CA ALA A 2 -15.97 12.61 -17.81
C ALA A 2 -16.45 12.95 -16.39
N VAL A 3 -15.65 12.59 -15.38
CA VAL A 3 -15.93 12.90 -13.97
C VAL A 3 -15.98 14.42 -13.84
N THR A 4 -17.11 14.95 -13.40
CA THR A 4 -17.28 16.39 -13.12
C THR A 4 -16.26 16.81 -12.05
N SER A 5 -15.50 17.87 -12.34
CA SER A 5 -14.17 18.07 -11.75
C SER A 5 -14.12 18.45 -10.26
N GLU A 6 -15.26 18.73 -9.63
CA GLU A 6 -15.29 19.34 -8.29
C GLU A 6 -15.52 18.34 -7.15
N ALA A 7 -16.19 17.20 -7.41
CA ALA A 7 -16.51 16.23 -6.36
C ALA A 7 -15.68 14.95 -6.51
N PRO A 8 -15.03 14.46 -5.43
CA PRO A 8 -14.29 13.20 -5.49
C PRO A 8 -15.25 12.03 -5.71
N THR A 9 -14.93 11.18 -6.69
CA THR A 9 -15.71 9.98 -7.03
C THR A 9 -14.99 8.70 -6.61
N LYS A 10 -15.69 7.57 -6.62
CA LYS A 10 -15.10 6.26 -6.33
C LYS A 10 -14.92 5.46 -7.62
N SER A 11 -13.69 5.01 -7.86
CA SER A 11 -13.37 4.03 -8.90
C SER A 11 -12.78 2.79 -8.23
N LEU A 12 -13.43 1.64 -8.41
CA LEU A 12 -13.04 0.37 -7.76
C LEU A 12 -12.90 0.48 -6.23
N GLY A 13 -13.67 1.37 -5.60
CA GLY A 13 -13.59 1.62 -4.15
C GLY A 13 -12.44 2.56 -3.72
N ILE A 14 -11.65 3.08 -4.67
CA ILE A 14 -10.60 4.08 -4.45
C ILE A 14 -11.16 5.47 -4.75
N LEU A 15 -10.86 6.44 -3.89
CA LEU A 15 -11.28 7.84 -4.06
C LEU A 15 -10.41 8.53 -5.13
N VAL A 16 -11.03 9.13 -6.15
CA VAL A 16 -10.34 9.75 -7.31
C VAL A 16 -10.93 11.12 -7.60
N ALA A 17 -10.06 12.13 -7.74
CA ALA A 17 -10.37 13.45 -8.28
C ALA A 17 -9.08 14.12 -8.83
N PRO A 18 -9.16 15.07 -9.77
CA PRO A 18 -8.00 15.72 -10.39
C PRO A 18 -7.02 16.39 -9.41
N ASN A 19 -7.51 16.92 -8.29
CA ASN A 19 -6.71 17.63 -7.28
C ASN A 19 -6.83 17.02 -5.88
N LEU A 20 -7.12 15.72 -5.80
CA LEU A 20 -7.30 15.05 -4.51
C LEU A 20 -5.94 14.83 -3.84
N SER A 21 -5.72 15.50 -2.70
CA SER A 21 -4.46 15.37 -1.97
C SER A 21 -4.25 13.96 -1.40
N PRO A 22 -3.00 13.48 -1.27
CA PRO A 22 -2.68 12.23 -0.58
C PRO A 22 -3.26 12.16 0.83
N MET A 23 -3.24 13.29 1.55
CA MET A 23 -3.80 13.41 2.90
C MET A 23 -5.31 13.20 2.93
N ALA A 24 -6.05 13.77 1.98
CA ALA A 24 -7.50 13.57 1.89
C ALA A 24 -7.85 12.09 1.60
N ARG A 25 -7.07 11.42 0.75
CA ARG A 25 -7.20 9.96 0.53
C ARG A 25 -6.92 9.21 1.82
N PHE A 26 -5.82 9.50 2.50
CA PHE A 26 -5.47 8.85 3.76
C PHE A 26 -6.57 9.00 4.80
N ASN A 27 -7.02 10.23 5.09
CA ASN A 27 -8.05 10.51 6.09
C ASN A 27 -9.32 9.71 5.82
N TYR A 28 -9.76 9.67 4.56
CA TYR A 28 -10.92 8.88 4.14
C TYR A 28 -10.79 7.39 4.48
N VAL A 29 -9.62 6.78 4.22
CA VAL A 29 -9.39 5.36 4.55
C VAL A 29 -9.23 5.17 6.06
N PHE A 30 -8.51 6.07 6.70
CA PHE A 30 -8.11 5.99 8.09
C PHE A 30 -9.32 6.10 9.03
N GLU A 31 -10.26 7.00 8.75
CA GLU A 31 -11.54 7.08 9.50
C GLU A 31 -12.32 5.77 9.43
N ARG A 32 -12.36 5.13 8.27
CA ARG A 32 -13.02 3.82 8.07
C ARG A 32 -12.30 2.72 8.83
N PHE A 33 -10.97 2.75 8.85
CA PHE A 33 -10.16 1.82 9.61
C PHE A 33 -10.42 1.98 11.11
N VAL A 34 -10.41 3.21 11.63
CA VAL A 34 -10.76 3.52 13.02
C VAL A 34 -12.17 3.04 13.36
N SER A 35 -13.17 3.36 12.53
CA SER A 35 -14.55 2.93 12.73
C SER A 35 -14.68 1.39 12.79
N ARG A 36 -13.93 0.66 11.95
CA ARG A 36 -13.88 -0.80 12.01
C ARG A 36 -13.21 -1.30 13.29
N LEU A 37 -12.08 -0.72 13.70
CA LEU A 37 -11.43 -1.11 14.95
C LEU A 37 -12.39 -0.94 16.14
N SER A 38 -13.11 0.19 16.21
CA SER A 38 -14.10 0.44 17.25
C SER A 38 -15.23 -0.60 17.25
N LEU A 39 -15.72 -0.99 16.06
CA LEU A 39 -16.76 -2.02 15.92
C LEU A 39 -16.30 -3.39 16.43
N TRP A 40 -15.04 -3.73 16.18
CA TRP A 40 -14.47 -5.04 16.56
C TRP A 40 -13.81 -5.07 17.93
N LEU A 41 -13.65 -3.92 18.60
CA LEU A 41 -12.88 -3.76 19.84
C LEU A 41 -13.28 -4.76 20.92
N TYR A 42 -14.59 -4.99 21.07
CA TYR A 42 -15.15 -5.84 22.12
C TYR A 42 -15.44 -7.29 21.67
N LYS A 43 -15.20 -7.61 20.39
CA LYS A 43 -15.53 -8.94 19.82
C LYS A 43 -14.42 -9.98 20.02
N ALA A 44 -13.17 -9.56 20.19
CA ALA A 44 -12.06 -10.46 20.55
C ALA A 44 -11.45 -10.09 21.90
N ARG A 45 -11.42 -11.06 22.82
CA ARG A 45 -10.88 -10.87 24.17
C ARG A 45 -9.40 -11.24 24.28
N THR A 46 -8.88 -12.09 23.40
CA THR A 46 -7.48 -12.54 23.40
C THR A 46 -6.63 -11.76 22.41
N TYR A 47 -5.33 -11.61 22.69
CA TYR A 47 -4.40 -10.99 21.75
C TYR A 47 -4.37 -11.70 20.40
N ALA A 48 -4.34 -13.04 20.39
CA ALA A 48 -4.40 -13.82 19.17
C ALA A 48 -5.68 -13.56 18.35
N GLY A 49 -6.85 -13.47 19.01
CA GLY A 49 -8.11 -13.14 18.35
C GLY A 49 -8.11 -11.73 17.75
N LYS A 50 -7.52 -10.76 18.45
CA LYS A 50 -7.36 -9.38 17.94
C LYS A 50 -6.43 -9.31 16.74
N VAL A 51 -5.30 -10.02 16.78
CA VAL A 51 -4.39 -10.15 15.64
C VAL A 51 -5.11 -10.75 14.44
N ALA A 52 -5.90 -11.82 14.65
CA ALA A 52 -6.68 -12.44 13.58
C ALA A 52 -7.69 -11.48 12.95
N ILE A 53 -8.39 -10.68 13.76
CA ILE A 53 -9.30 -9.62 13.28
C ILE A 53 -8.54 -8.56 12.48
N LEU A 54 -7.40 -8.08 13.00
CA LEU A 54 -6.58 -7.09 12.30
C LEU A 54 -6.19 -7.59 10.92
N HIS A 55 -5.59 -8.78 10.84
CA HIS A 55 -5.12 -9.37 9.58
C HIS A 55 -6.24 -9.71 8.60
N SER A 56 -7.40 -10.16 9.10
CA SER A 56 -8.46 -10.70 8.23
C SER A 56 -9.51 -9.67 7.82
N ILE A 57 -9.71 -8.60 8.61
CA ILE A 57 -10.87 -7.70 8.46
C ILE A 57 -10.47 -6.24 8.34
N CYS A 58 -9.58 -5.77 9.21
CA CYS A 58 -9.29 -4.33 9.33
C CYS A 58 -8.16 -3.89 8.39
N LEU A 59 -7.02 -4.56 8.43
CA LEU A 59 -5.82 -4.21 7.66
C LEU A 59 -6.00 -4.40 6.14
N PRO A 60 -6.65 -5.45 5.61
CA PRO A 60 -6.78 -5.62 4.16
C PRO A 60 -7.48 -4.44 3.47
N VAL A 61 -8.50 -3.86 4.12
CA VAL A 61 -9.24 -2.72 3.56
C VAL A 61 -8.42 -1.44 3.60
N LEU A 62 -7.62 -1.25 4.66
CA LEU A 62 -6.68 -0.15 4.76
C LEU A 62 -5.62 -0.26 3.64
N TRP A 63 -4.97 -1.42 3.53
CA TRP A 63 -3.87 -1.61 2.58
C TRP A 63 -4.29 -1.58 1.13
N TYR A 64 -5.48 -2.08 0.80
CA TYR A 64 -6.03 -1.98 -0.56
C TYR A 64 -6.06 -0.53 -1.07
N GLN A 65 -6.53 0.40 -0.24
CA GLN A 65 -6.63 1.80 -0.64
C GLN A 65 -5.29 2.54 -0.52
N LEU A 66 -4.51 2.26 0.53
CA LEU A 66 -3.22 2.90 0.76
C LEU A 66 -2.13 2.47 -0.24
N SER A 67 -2.28 1.33 -0.92
CA SER A 67 -1.35 0.90 -1.98
C SER A 67 -1.19 1.95 -3.10
N PHE A 68 -2.19 2.83 -3.28
CA PHE A 68 -2.19 3.90 -4.29
C PHE A 68 -1.78 5.27 -3.74
N VAL A 69 -1.37 5.36 -2.47
CA VAL A 69 -0.95 6.58 -1.79
C VAL A 69 0.52 6.40 -1.38
N PRO A 70 1.40 7.38 -1.62
CA PRO A 70 2.79 7.28 -1.14
C PRO A 70 2.84 7.07 0.37
N ALA A 71 3.67 6.11 0.81
CA ALA A 71 3.83 5.82 2.22
C ALA A 71 4.45 7.00 2.96
N ASP A 72 3.82 7.40 4.08
CA ASP A 72 4.28 8.50 4.91
C ASP A 72 4.59 8.01 6.34
N LYS A 73 5.75 8.38 6.86
CA LYS A 73 6.24 7.94 8.17
C LYS A 73 5.39 8.47 9.33
N THR A 74 4.86 9.68 9.22
CA THR A 74 4.03 10.28 10.27
C THR A 74 2.65 9.63 10.30
N LEU A 75 2.05 9.38 9.13
CA LEU A 75 0.76 8.72 9.01
C LEU A 75 0.83 7.23 9.40
N ALA A 76 1.92 6.55 9.03
CA ALA A 76 2.15 5.17 9.46
C ALA A 76 2.22 5.04 11.00
N LYS A 77 2.80 6.02 11.70
CA LYS A 77 2.80 6.05 13.17
C LYS A 77 1.39 6.20 13.76
N LEU A 78 0.48 6.89 13.07
CA LEU A 78 -0.93 6.98 13.49
C LEU A 78 -1.61 5.62 13.37
N ILE A 79 -1.36 4.88 12.29
CA ILE A 79 -1.86 3.51 12.09
C ILE A 79 -1.34 2.59 13.20
N ASP A 80 -0.02 2.59 13.44
CA ASP A 80 0.59 1.80 14.53
C ASP A 80 -0.04 2.13 15.89
N ARG A 81 -0.33 3.41 16.15
CA ARG A 81 -0.93 3.87 17.40
C ARG A 81 -2.32 3.29 17.61
N VAL A 82 -3.20 3.39 16.61
CA VAL A 82 -4.58 2.88 16.73
C VAL A 82 -4.62 1.35 16.74
N MET A 83 -3.67 0.68 16.06
CA MET A 83 -3.48 -0.77 16.19
C MET A 83 -3.11 -1.14 17.62
N LEU A 84 -2.18 -0.42 18.25
CA LEU A 84 -1.82 -0.65 19.65
C LEU A 84 -3.00 -0.40 20.60
N GLN A 85 -3.76 0.69 20.40
CA GLN A 85 -4.98 0.95 21.18
C GLN A 85 -5.94 -0.24 21.10
N PHE A 86 -6.19 -0.73 19.88
CA PHE A 86 -7.02 -1.91 19.66
C PHE A 86 -6.49 -3.15 20.39
N MET A 87 -5.18 -3.41 20.29
CA MET A 87 -4.53 -4.54 20.97
C MET A 87 -4.72 -4.48 22.50
N HIS A 88 -4.66 -3.30 23.09
CA HIS A 88 -4.80 -3.10 24.53
C HIS A 88 -6.23 -2.86 25.03
N SER A 89 -7.24 -2.96 24.15
CA SER A 89 -8.65 -2.64 24.50
C SER A 89 -8.83 -1.19 24.96
N GLU A 90 -7.98 -0.28 24.49
CA GLU A 90 -8.12 1.15 24.72
C GLU A 90 -9.20 1.73 23.79
N GLU A 91 -9.76 2.88 24.15
CA GLU A 91 -10.60 3.63 23.23
C GLU A 91 -9.79 4.02 21.97
N ILE A 92 -10.37 3.78 20.79
CA ILE A 92 -9.69 4.09 19.52
C ILE A 92 -9.76 5.59 19.28
N ASN A 93 -8.71 6.30 19.64
CA ASN A 93 -8.59 7.74 19.48
C ASN A 93 -7.23 8.09 18.85
N PRO A 94 -7.18 8.42 17.55
CA PRO A 94 -5.94 8.78 16.85
C PRO A 94 -5.23 10.00 17.44
N SER A 95 -5.99 10.94 17.99
CA SER A 95 -5.49 12.20 18.55
C SER A 95 -4.95 12.04 19.97
N SER A 96 -5.25 10.93 20.64
CA SER A 96 -4.77 10.68 21.99
C SER A 96 -3.25 10.57 22.02
N THR A 97 -2.62 11.42 22.84
CA THR A 97 -1.19 11.35 23.17
C THR A 97 -0.95 10.51 24.42
N THR A 98 -2.02 10.19 25.16
CA THR A 98 -1.97 9.43 26.40
C THR A 98 -1.88 7.95 26.08
N THR A 99 -0.74 7.32 26.39
CA THR A 99 -0.60 5.87 26.40
C THR A 99 -1.02 5.34 27.76
N GLY A 100 -2.06 4.49 27.79
CA GLY A 100 -2.42 3.76 29.00
C GLY A 100 -1.30 2.83 29.47
N LEU A 101 -1.47 2.24 30.66
CA LEU A 101 -0.58 1.18 31.14
C LEU A 101 -0.77 -0.08 30.28
N ARG A 102 0.18 -0.32 29.39
CA ARG A 102 0.16 -1.43 28.44
C ARG A 102 0.94 -2.62 28.99
N PHE A 103 0.24 -3.74 29.19
CA PHE A 103 0.86 -4.97 29.69
C PHE A 103 1.84 -5.61 28.70
N VAL A 104 1.64 -5.40 27.40
CA VAL A 104 2.54 -5.91 26.34
C VAL A 104 3.28 -4.73 25.73
N LYS A 105 4.61 -4.83 25.65
CA LYS A 105 5.46 -3.80 25.03
C LYS A 105 5.20 -3.73 23.53
N LYS A 106 5.27 -2.51 22.97
CA LYS A 106 5.17 -2.28 21.51
C LYS A 106 6.07 -3.22 20.70
N ALA A 107 7.31 -3.45 21.16
CA ALA A 107 8.26 -4.32 20.48
C ALA A 107 7.75 -5.76 20.32
N ILE A 108 7.08 -6.32 21.32
CA ILE A 108 6.51 -7.69 21.28
C ILE A 108 5.31 -7.74 20.33
N VAL A 109 4.48 -6.69 20.34
CA VAL A 109 3.32 -6.62 19.44
C VAL A 109 3.75 -6.67 17.98
N PHE A 110 4.85 -5.96 17.64
CA PHE A 110 5.33 -5.86 16.26
C PHE A 110 6.47 -6.84 15.90
N ALA A 111 6.77 -7.80 16.77
CA ALA A 111 7.78 -8.82 16.50
C ALA A 111 7.16 -10.03 15.79
N ASP A 112 8.01 -10.77 15.09
CA ASP A 112 7.64 -12.00 14.39
C ASP A 112 7.30 -13.12 15.40
N LYS A 113 6.55 -14.12 14.96
CA LYS A 113 6.19 -15.26 15.82
C LYS A 113 7.42 -16.01 16.34
N ASP A 114 8.45 -16.12 15.51
CA ASP A 114 9.70 -16.81 15.84
C ASP A 114 10.46 -16.10 16.98
N ASP A 115 10.29 -14.78 17.09
CA ASP A 115 10.85 -13.93 18.16
C ASP A 115 9.87 -13.77 19.35
N CYS A 116 8.95 -14.72 19.53
CA CYS A 116 7.89 -14.69 20.56
C CYS A 116 6.96 -13.46 20.45
N GLY A 117 6.82 -12.89 19.26
CA GLY A 117 5.97 -11.75 18.96
C GLY A 117 4.54 -12.12 18.53
N LEU A 118 3.74 -11.09 18.27
CA LEU A 118 2.33 -11.23 17.85
C LEU A 118 2.12 -11.16 16.34
N ASP A 119 3.18 -11.08 15.54
CA ASP A 119 3.13 -11.12 14.07
C ASP A 119 2.35 -9.96 13.43
N LEU A 120 2.31 -8.81 14.11
CA LEU A 120 1.93 -7.56 13.48
C LEU A 120 3.19 -6.89 12.95
N HIS A 121 3.12 -6.31 11.77
CA HIS A 121 4.28 -5.67 11.18
C HIS A 121 4.15 -4.15 11.31
N ASN A 122 5.26 -3.43 11.27
CA ASN A 122 5.22 -1.97 11.27
C ASN A 122 4.44 -1.47 10.06
N SER A 123 3.53 -0.51 10.29
CA SER A 123 2.68 0.03 9.23
C SER A 123 3.46 0.66 8.08
N LEU A 124 4.62 1.27 8.37
CA LEU A 124 5.43 1.90 7.33
C LEU A 124 6.02 0.86 6.38
N ASP A 125 6.56 -0.21 6.93
CA ASP A 125 7.21 -1.27 6.15
C ASP A 125 6.18 -2.01 5.30
N LEU A 126 5.04 -2.39 5.89
CA LEU A 126 3.93 -3.01 5.14
C LEU A 126 3.42 -2.11 4.02
N TRP A 127 3.22 -0.83 4.30
CA TRP A 127 2.72 0.12 3.32
C TRP A 127 3.72 0.27 2.17
N GLN A 128 5.00 0.45 2.45
CA GLN A 128 6.04 0.50 1.42
C GLN A 128 6.10 -0.79 0.60
N GLN A 129 5.98 -1.96 1.23
CA GLN A 129 5.94 -3.24 0.52
C GLN A 129 4.72 -3.34 -0.40
N HIS A 130 3.54 -2.88 0.04
CA HIS A 130 2.33 -2.86 -0.78
C HIS A 130 2.47 -1.94 -1.99
N ASN A 131 3.01 -0.72 -1.79
CA ASN A 131 3.30 0.20 -2.89
C ASN A 131 4.26 -0.43 -3.91
N ARG A 132 5.36 -1.06 -3.44
CA ARG A 132 6.33 -1.74 -4.31
C ARG A 132 5.68 -2.90 -5.08
N SER A 133 4.91 -3.74 -4.40
CA SER A 133 4.21 -4.88 -4.99
C SER A 133 3.22 -4.43 -6.07
N LEU A 134 2.44 -3.38 -5.79
CA LEU A 134 1.51 -2.79 -6.76
C LEU A 134 2.26 -2.24 -7.98
N MET A 135 3.34 -1.48 -7.76
CA MET A 135 4.14 -0.92 -8.85
C MET A 135 4.71 -2.02 -9.74
N ILE A 136 5.28 -3.09 -9.17
CA ILE A 136 5.78 -4.24 -9.94
C ILE A 136 4.66 -4.86 -10.79
N ARG A 137 3.47 -5.08 -10.21
CA ARG A 137 2.32 -5.64 -10.94
C ARG A 137 1.84 -4.72 -12.05
N CYS A 138 1.80 -3.41 -11.81
CA CYS A 138 1.45 -2.42 -12.83
C CYS A 138 2.44 -2.46 -13.99
N VAL A 139 3.74 -2.45 -13.71
CA VAL A 139 4.78 -2.52 -14.75
C VAL A 139 4.70 -3.85 -15.50
N GLN A 140 4.54 -4.99 -14.82
CA GLN A 140 4.32 -6.30 -15.45
C GLN A 140 3.06 -6.34 -16.32
N ALA A 141 1.95 -5.74 -15.87
CA ALA A 141 0.71 -5.70 -16.65
C ALA A 141 0.86 -4.82 -17.91
N LEU A 142 1.61 -3.73 -17.80
CA LEU A 142 1.85 -2.79 -18.88
C LEU A 142 2.84 -3.34 -19.92
N THR A 143 3.74 -4.23 -19.54
CA THR A 143 4.72 -4.86 -20.44
C THR A 143 4.27 -6.19 -21.04
N LYS A 144 3.19 -6.80 -20.52
CA LYS A 144 2.65 -8.09 -21.01
C LYS A 144 2.05 -8.07 -22.43
N PRO A 145 1.48 -6.98 -22.98
CA PRO A 145 1.01 -7.00 -24.36
C PRO A 145 2.22 -7.08 -25.32
N GLN A 146 2.38 -8.21 -26.02
CA GLN A 146 3.42 -8.36 -27.05
C GLN A 146 3.18 -7.51 -28.30
N SER A 147 1.98 -6.93 -28.44
CA SER A 147 1.60 -6.07 -29.56
C SER A 147 0.62 -4.98 -29.09
N LYS A 148 0.80 -3.74 -29.59
CA LYS A 148 -0.13 -2.62 -29.38
C LYS A 148 -1.57 -2.96 -29.78
N SER A 149 -1.77 -3.90 -30.72
CA SER A 149 -3.10 -4.32 -31.18
C SER A 149 -3.90 -5.20 -30.21
N LYS A 150 -3.25 -5.78 -29.18
CA LYS A 150 -3.91 -6.63 -28.16
C LYS A 150 -4.06 -5.91 -26.80
N MET A 151 -3.70 -4.64 -26.73
CA MET A 151 -3.79 -3.86 -25.49
C MET A 151 -5.22 -3.41 -25.24
N ALA A 152 -5.74 -3.68 -24.04
CA ALA A 152 -7.06 -3.20 -23.66
C ALA A 152 -7.07 -1.66 -23.62
N ALA A 153 -8.10 -1.03 -24.21
CA ALA A 153 -8.17 0.42 -24.39
C ALA A 153 -8.05 1.20 -23.06
N TRP A 154 -8.53 0.64 -21.95
CA TRP A 154 -8.46 1.26 -20.63
C TRP A 154 -7.03 1.31 -20.04
N ILE A 155 -6.09 0.50 -20.55
CA ILE A 155 -4.67 0.48 -20.13
C ILE A 155 -3.84 1.47 -20.96
N SER A 156 -4.29 1.78 -22.18
CA SER A 156 -3.56 2.59 -23.16
C SER A 156 -2.97 3.91 -22.62
N PRO A 157 -3.70 4.72 -21.83
CA PRO A 157 -3.13 5.96 -21.29
C PRO A 157 -1.95 5.72 -20.33
N GLY A 158 -2.04 4.70 -19.48
CA GLY A 158 -0.96 4.35 -18.55
C GLY A 158 0.28 3.82 -19.28
N TYR A 159 0.06 3.06 -20.35
CA TYR A 159 1.14 2.57 -21.21
C TYR A 159 1.86 3.72 -21.93
N ALA A 160 1.11 4.67 -22.50
CA ALA A 160 1.68 5.84 -23.15
C ALA A 160 2.49 6.74 -22.18
N LEU A 161 2.02 6.89 -20.95
CA LEU A 161 2.74 7.63 -19.90
C LEU A 161 4.07 6.94 -19.55
N LEU A 162 4.09 5.61 -19.43
CA LEU A 162 5.32 4.87 -19.21
C LEU A 162 6.28 4.97 -20.41
N GLU A 163 5.83 4.71 -21.63
CA GLU A 163 6.70 4.86 -22.84
C GLU A 163 7.32 6.26 -22.89
N ARG A 164 6.53 7.30 -22.60
CA ARG A 164 7.03 8.68 -22.57
C ARG A 164 8.06 8.93 -21.47
N ALA A 165 7.90 8.34 -20.29
CA ALA A 165 8.83 8.51 -19.17
C ALA A 165 10.20 7.85 -19.43
N PHE A 166 10.22 6.77 -20.22
CA PHE A 166 11.45 6.07 -20.58
C PHE A 166 12.11 6.60 -21.86
N HIS A 167 11.42 7.42 -22.66
CA HIS A 167 12.01 8.05 -23.84
C HIS A 167 13.02 9.14 -23.46
N PRO A 168 14.21 9.22 -24.08
CA PRO A 168 14.71 8.39 -25.20
C PRO A 168 15.53 7.17 -24.78
N TRP A 169 15.66 6.89 -23.48
CA TRP A 169 16.57 5.87 -22.93
C TRP A 169 16.15 4.42 -23.18
N GLY A 170 14.91 4.17 -23.60
CA GLY A 170 14.44 2.84 -23.96
C GLY A 170 12.95 2.65 -23.70
N SER A 171 12.56 1.42 -23.41
CA SER A 171 11.20 1.01 -23.11
C SER A 171 11.06 0.49 -21.67
N ALA A 172 9.85 0.54 -21.12
CA ALA A 172 9.57 -0.07 -19.81
C ALA A 172 9.81 -1.59 -19.79
N GLN A 173 9.82 -2.25 -20.96
CA GLN A 173 10.12 -3.68 -21.09
C GLN A 173 11.59 -3.97 -20.77
N ASP A 174 12.51 -3.05 -21.08
CA ASP A 174 13.95 -3.23 -20.85
C ASP A 174 14.30 -3.33 -19.35
N VAL A 175 13.49 -2.70 -18.49
CA VAL A 175 13.64 -2.77 -17.03
C VAL A 175 13.24 -4.15 -16.48
N LEU A 176 12.19 -4.77 -17.03
CA LEU A 176 11.69 -6.06 -16.56
C LEU A 176 12.43 -7.24 -17.18
N PHE A 177 12.79 -7.10 -18.46
CA PHE A 177 13.44 -8.12 -19.26
C PHE A 177 14.88 -7.72 -19.53
N ALA A 178 15.62 -7.32 -18.49
CA ALA A 178 17.09 -7.35 -18.49
C ALA A 178 17.57 -8.82 -18.66
N GLY A 179 17.19 -9.46 -19.76
CA GLY A 179 17.64 -10.77 -20.16
C GLY A 179 19.06 -10.61 -20.67
N GLY A 180 19.99 -11.36 -20.08
CA GLY A 180 21.41 -11.40 -20.49
C GLY A 180 21.63 -11.79 -21.95
N ASN A 181 20.58 -12.13 -22.69
CA ASN A 181 20.62 -12.39 -24.13
C ASN A 181 20.43 -11.15 -25.01
N SER A 182 20.09 -9.98 -24.46
CA SER A 182 20.05 -8.75 -25.26
C SER A 182 21.44 -8.49 -25.84
N THR A 183 21.51 -8.21 -27.14
CA THR A 183 22.77 -7.90 -27.84
C THR A 183 23.46 -6.70 -27.22
N PHE A 184 22.67 -5.73 -26.73
CA PHE A 184 23.14 -4.58 -25.98
C PHE A 184 23.79 -4.96 -24.65
N MET A 185 23.18 -5.82 -23.82
CA MET A 185 23.77 -6.28 -22.55
C MET A 185 25.04 -7.12 -22.78
N ARG A 186 25.08 -7.93 -23.85
CA ARG A 186 26.30 -8.66 -24.25
C ARG A 186 27.43 -7.73 -24.71
N GLN A 187 27.11 -6.61 -25.34
CA GLN A 187 28.10 -5.59 -25.70
C GLN A 187 28.56 -4.76 -24.47
N LEU A 188 27.63 -4.36 -23.61
CA LEU A 188 27.92 -3.60 -22.38
C LEU A 188 28.81 -4.41 -21.42
N MET A 189 28.53 -5.70 -21.23
CA MET A 189 29.37 -6.61 -20.44
C MET A 189 30.75 -6.87 -21.07
N ARG A 190 30.88 -6.72 -22.40
CA ARG A 190 32.16 -6.88 -23.11
C ARG A 190 33.02 -5.61 -23.08
N ASN A 191 32.40 -4.42 -22.99
CA ASN A 191 33.09 -3.14 -22.90
C ASN A 191 32.40 -2.25 -21.85
N PRO A 192 32.72 -2.42 -20.56
CA PRO A 192 32.08 -1.71 -19.45
C PRO A 192 32.66 -0.29 -19.25
N ASN A 193 32.93 0.44 -20.33
CA ASN A 193 33.48 1.80 -20.24
C ASN A 193 32.50 2.76 -19.59
#